data_AF-A0A2V6LPG1-F1
#
_entry.id   AF-A0A2V6LPG1-F1
#
_cell.length_a   1.000
_cell.length_b   1.000
_cell.length_c   1.000
_cell.angle_alpha   90.00
_cell.angle_beta   90.00
_cell.angle_gamma   90.00
#
_symmetry.space_group_name_H-M   'P 1'
#
loop_
_entity.id
_entity.type
_entity.pdbx_description
1 polymer ?
#
loop_
_entity_poly.entity_id
_entity_poly.type
_entity_poly.pdbx_seq_one_letter_code
_entity_poly.pdbx_strand_id
1 'polypeptide(L)'
;MFWQHVWSTLVGTAAGFIFAIALFYLTERIKRKRDRAKILKGLRRELKFDLGLHESWLKGIEDARPQVAAGDQNIFVYLDYSRFLSIFIVQAVRDGILYDLLTDDELVGLDKAMRSCNPFAEQEFFAKLTQWKAGQINNAEMFKTFEFHKFGVTTSKKAIETVISRIAAAK
;
A
#
# COMPACT_ATOMS: atom_id res chain seq x y z
N MET A 1 -25.95 -36.37 -51.18
CA MET A 1 -26.64 -35.38 -50.32
C MET A 1 -26.29 -35.54 -48.84
N PHE A 2 -26.51 -36.70 -48.20
CA PHE A 2 -26.22 -36.91 -46.77
C PHE A 2 -24.80 -36.51 -46.33
N TRP A 3 -23.76 -36.99 -47.01
CA TRP A 3 -22.37 -36.68 -46.68
C TRP A 3 -22.02 -35.19 -46.81
N GLN A 4 -22.64 -34.46 -47.74
CA GLN A 4 -22.45 -33.00 -47.84
C GLN A 4 -23.05 -32.27 -46.63
N HIS A 5 -24.22 -32.70 -46.13
CA HIS A 5 -24.80 -32.17 -44.90
C HIS A 5 -23.93 -32.47 -43.67
N VAL A 6 -23.41 -33.70 -43.55
CA VAL A 6 -22.51 -34.08 -42.46
C VAL A 6 -21.24 -33.24 -42.47
N TRP A 7 -20.57 -33.10 -43.62
CA TRP A 7 -19.37 -32.28 -43.74
C TRP A 7 -19.63 -30.79 -43.47
N SER A 8 -20.72 -30.23 -44.00
CA SER A 8 -21.07 -28.82 -43.74
C SER A 8 -21.35 -28.55 -42.25
N THR A 9 -22.01 -29.49 -41.56
CA THR A 9 -22.30 -29.39 -40.12
C THR A 9 -21.02 -29.51 -39.30
N LEU A 10 -20.11 -30.42 -39.66
CA LEU A 10 -18.83 -30.61 -38.99
C LEU A 10 -17.93 -29.38 -39.14
N VAL A 11 -17.85 -28.83 -40.36
CA VAL A 11 -17.10 -27.58 -40.64
C VAL A 11 -17.73 -26.40 -39.92
N GLY A 12 -19.06 -26.26 -39.94
CA GLY A 12 -19.77 -25.19 -39.23
C GLY A 12 -19.56 -25.25 -37.72
N THR A 13 -19.58 -26.45 -37.14
CA THR A 13 -19.34 -26.66 -35.70
C THR A 13 -17.88 -26.37 -35.34
N ALA A 14 -16.93 -26.83 -36.15
CA ALA A 14 -15.51 -26.55 -35.94
C ALA A 14 -15.19 -25.05 -36.04
N ALA A 15 -15.76 -24.37 -37.05
CA ALA A 15 -15.62 -22.92 -37.20
C ALA A 15 -16.25 -22.16 -36.03
N GLY A 16 -17.45 -22.56 -35.59
CA GLY A 16 -18.10 -21.98 -34.41
C GLY A 16 -17.29 -22.17 -33.12
N PHE A 17 -16.68 -23.33 -32.93
CA PHE A 17 -15.82 -23.62 -31.78
C PHE A 17 -14.55 -22.77 -31.77
N ILE A 18 -13.83 -22.67 -32.90
CA ILE A 18 -12.64 -21.83 -33.04
C ILE A 18 -13.01 -20.36 -32.81
N PHE A 19 -14.14 -19.90 -33.36
CA PHE A 19 -14.63 -18.55 -33.15
C PHE A 19 -14.95 -18.28 -31.67
N ALA A 20 -15.60 -19.22 -30.98
CA ALA A 20 -15.89 -19.10 -29.55
C ALA A 20 -14.60 -19.01 -28.71
N ILE A 21 -13.57 -19.81 -29.03
CA ILE A 21 -12.25 -19.70 -28.39
C ILE A 21 -11.64 -18.32 -28.63
N ALA A 22 -11.62 -17.84 -29.87
CA ALA A 22 -11.07 -16.54 -30.19
C ALA A 22 -11.79 -15.41 -29.45
N LEU A 23 -13.12 -15.48 -29.37
CA LEU A 23 -13.95 -14.50 -28.67
C LEU A 23 -13.72 -14.56 -27.15
N PHE A 24 -13.55 -15.75 -26.58
CA PHE A 24 -13.16 -15.94 -25.18
C PHE A 24 -11.80 -15.28 -24.88
N TYR A 25 -10.77 -15.55 -25.68
CA TYR A 25 -9.45 -14.93 -25.49
C TYR A 25 -9.50 -13.41 -25.59
N LEU A 26 -10.26 -12.86 -26.53
CA LEU A 26 -10.40 -11.42 -26.70
C LEU A 26 -11.12 -10.78 -25.51
N THR A 27 -12.24 -11.36 -25.09
CA THR A 27 -13.03 -10.85 -23.95
C THR A 27 -12.26 -10.95 -22.65
N GLU A 28 -11.54 -12.05 -22.41
CA GLU A 28 -10.70 -12.24 -21.23
C GLU A 28 -9.54 -11.24 -21.22
N ARG A 29 -8.89 -10.98 -22.36
CA ARG A 29 -7.84 -9.97 -22.46
C ARG A 29 -8.35 -8.56 -22.15
N ILE A 30 -9.53 -8.20 -22.65
CA ILE A 30 -10.17 -6.90 -22.38
C ILE A 30 -10.52 -6.79 -20.89
N LYS A 31 -11.10 -7.85 -20.32
CA LYS A 31 -11.46 -7.92 -18.90
C LYS A 31 -10.23 -7.73 -18.02
N ARG A 32 -9.14 -8.46 -18.27
CA ARG A 32 -7.88 -8.33 -17.52
C ARG A 32 -7.31 -6.92 -17.59
N LYS A 33 -7.30 -6.27 -18.77
CA LYS A 33 -6.86 -4.88 -18.91
C LYS A 33 -7.70 -3.92 -18.07
N ARG A 34 -9.03 -4.08 -18.12
CA ARG A 34 -9.96 -3.25 -17.36
C ARG A 34 -9.79 -3.43 -15.85
N ASP A 35 -9.63 -4.67 -15.40
CA ASP A 35 -9.50 -4.99 -13.98
C ASP A 35 -8.14 -4.50 -13.45
N ARG A 36 -7.05 -4.68 -14.21
CA ARG A 36 -5.74 -4.06 -13.92
C ARG A 36 -5.86 -2.53 -13.78
N ALA A 37 -6.56 -1.87 -14.69
CA ALA A 37 -6.76 -0.42 -14.63
C ALA A 37 -7.56 0.03 -13.39
N LYS A 38 -8.57 -0.75 -12.98
CA LYS A 38 -9.32 -0.50 -11.74
C LYS A 38 -8.44 -0.63 -10.51
N ILE A 39 -7.62 -1.68 -10.44
CA ILE A 39 -6.70 -1.91 -9.32
C ILE A 39 -5.68 -0.78 -9.24
N LEU A 40 -5.06 -0.39 -10.36
CA LEU A 40 -4.12 0.73 -10.40
C LEU A 40 -4.77 2.05 -9.96
N LYS A 41 -6.03 2.29 -10.34
CA LYS A 41 -6.79 3.46 -9.88
C LYS A 41 -7.04 3.43 -8.37
N GLY A 42 -7.40 2.26 -7.82
CA GLY A 42 -7.58 2.05 -6.38
C GLY A 42 -6.28 2.24 -5.63
N LEU A 43 -5.21 1.59 -6.08
CA LEU A 43 -3.86 1.69 -5.53
C LEU A 43 -3.36 3.13 -5.48
N ARG A 44 -3.52 3.92 -6.55
CA ARG A 44 -3.15 5.35 -6.54
C ARG A 44 -3.91 6.15 -5.49
N ARG A 45 -5.18 5.83 -5.26
CA ARG A 45 -6.01 6.54 -4.26
C ARG A 45 -5.61 6.14 -2.84
N GLU A 46 -5.40 4.85 -2.61
CA GLU A 46 -4.90 4.28 -1.36
C GLU A 46 -3.56 4.92 -0.98
N LEU A 47 -2.54 4.82 -1.84
CA LEU A 47 -1.21 5.38 -1.59
C LEU A 47 -1.25 6.90 -1.33
N LYS A 48 -2.12 7.65 -2.01
CA LYS A 48 -2.29 9.09 -1.75
C LYS A 48 -2.91 9.36 -0.38
N PHE A 49 -3.90 8.56 0.01
CA PHE A 49 -4.51 8.65 1.33
C PHE A 49 -3.49 8.32 2.42
N ASP A 50 -2.75 7.23 2.26
CA ASP A 50 -1.72 6.81 3.22
C ASP A 50 -0.59 7.83 3.33
N LEU A 51 -0.18 8.45 2.21
CA LEU A 51 0.79 9.54 2.23
C LEU A 51 0.30 10.72 3.08
N GLY A 52 -0.98 11.07 2.98
CA GLY A 52 -1.59 12.11 3.82
C GLY A 52 -1.60 11.74 5.30
N LEU A 53 -1.81 10.47 5.64
CA LEU A 53 -1.66 9.98 7.02
C LEU A 53 -0.23 10.14 7.52
N HIS A 54 0.76 9.73 6.72
CA HIS A 54 2.19 9.87 7.08
C HIS A 54 2.57 11.33 7.34
N GLU A 55 2.07 12.25 6.51
CA GLU A 55 2.29 13.69 6.71
C GLU A 55 1.66 14.20 8.00
N SER A 56 0.45 13.74 8.34
CA SER A 56 -0.19 14.06 9.60
C SER A 56 0.59 13.52 10.81
N TRP A 57 1.11 12.29 10.74
CA TRP A 57 1.88 11.69 11.82
C TRP A 57 3.22 12.40 12.03
N LEU A 58 3.94 12.68 10.94
CA LEU A 58 5.20 13.44 11.01
C LEU A 58 4.97 14.82 11.60
N LYS A 59 3.89 15.51 11.20
CA LYS A 59 3.53 16.80 11.77
C LYS A 59 3.26 16.69 13.27
N GLY A 60 2.44 15.71 13.70
CA GLY A 60 2.17 15.49 15.12
C GLY A 60 3.43 15.19 15.94
N ILE A 61 4.39 14.45 15.36
CA ILE A 61 5.70 14.18 15.97
C ILE A 61 6.53 15.46 16.09
N GLU A 62 6.65 16.24 15.02
CA GLU A 62 7.43 17.49 15.04
C GLU A 62 6.82 18.55 15.98
N ASP A 63 5.49 18.65 16.04
CA ASP A 63 4.78 19.60 16.90
C ASP A 63 4.94 19.23 18.39
N ALA A 64 5.04 17.94 18.73
CA ALA A 64 5.22 17.46 20.09
C ALA A 64 6.68 17.47 20.58
N ARG A 65 7.67 17.43 19.66
CA ARG A 65 9.09 17.34 20.04
C ARG A 65 9.59 18.52 20.89
N PRO A 66 9.25 19.80 20.61
CA PRO A 66 9.62 20.93 21.45
C PRO A 66 9.03 20.85 22.87
N GLN A 67 7.82 20.31 23.00
CA GLN A 67 7.15 20.16 24.29
C GLN A 67 7.86 19.12 25.17
N VAL A 68 8.31 18.01 24.58
CA VAL A 68 9.17 17.02 25.26
C VAL A 68 10.49 17.64 25.71
N ALA A 69 11.11 18.46 24.86
CA ALA A 69 12.35 19.15 25.20
C ALA A 69 12.15 20.14 26.37
N ALA A 70 11.00 20.80 26.43
CA ALA A 70 10.61 21.69 27.53
C ALA A 70 10.16 20.94 28.81
N GLY A 71 10.00 19.60 28.75
CA GLY A 71 9.47 18.81 29.86
C GLY A 71 7.97 18.97 30.09
N ASP A 72 7.22 19.48 29.10
CA ASP A 72 5.77 19.64 29.19
C ASP A 72 5.07 18.28 29.02
N GLN A 73 4.57 17.71 30.12
CA GLN A 73 3.91 16.41 30.11
C GLN A 73 2.49 16.42 29.54
N ASN A 74 1.93 17.60 29.21
CA ASN A 74 0.60 17.74 28.64
C ASN A 74 0.56 17.57 27.11
N ILE A 75 1.46 16.78 26.54
CA ILE A 75 1.47 16.51 25.10
C ILE A 75 0.35 15.56 24.67
N PHE A 76 -0.23 15.83 23.51
CA PHE A 76 -1.14 14.93 22.82
C PHE A 76 -0.60 14.65 21.42
N VAL A 77 -0.41 13.38 21.09
CA VAL A 77 0.05 12.93 19.78
C VAL A 77 -0.99 11.97 19.23
N TYR A 78 -1.41 12.19 17.99
CA TYR A 78 -2.34 11.33 17.29
C TYR A 78 -1.62 10.58 16.17
N LEU A 79 -1.36 9.29 16.40
CA LEU A 79 -0.80 8.39 15.40
C LEU A 79 -1.95 7.64 14.70
N ASP A 80 -2.66 6.73 15.34
CA ASP A 80 -3.75 5.96 14.71
C ASP A 80 -3.28 5.22 13.44
N TYR A 81 -2.26 4.38 13.61
CA TYR A 81 -1.70 3.54 12.56
C TYR A 81 -2.70 2.51 12.04
N SER A 82 -3.78 2.25 12.79
CA SER A 82 -4.88 1.39 12.37
C SER A 82 -5.61 1.87 11.11
N ARG A 83 -5.50 3.16 10.78
CA ARG A 83 -6.10 3.75 9.57
C ARG A 83 -5.29 3.53 8.30
N PHE A 84 -4.07 3.01 8.40
CA PHE A 84 -3.27 2.70 7.22
C PHE A 84 -3.98 1.67 6.35
N LEU A 85 -4.15 1.97 5.05
CA LEU A 85 -4.83 1.09 4.12
C LEU A 85 -3.83 0.22 3.36
N SER A 86 -4.20 -1.05 3.13
CA SER A 86 -3.36 -1.99 2.38
C SER A 86 -4.17 -2.86 1.40
N ILE A 87 -5.43 -2.51 1.16
CA ILE A 87 -6.39 -3.31 0.39
C ILE A 87 -5.91 -3.46 -1.06
N PHE A 88 -5.62 -2.34 -1.71
CA PHE A 88 -5.18 -2.31 -3.09
C PHE A 88 -3.70 -2.64 -3.24
N ILE A 89 -2.86 -2.38 -2.23
CA ILE A 89 -1.48 -2.85 -2.20
C ILE A 89 -1.44 -4.39 -2.24
N VAL A 90 -2.14 -5.06 -1.32
CA VAL A 90 -2.22 -6.53 -1.26
C VAL A 90 -2.80 -7.10 -2.55
N GLN A 91 -3.87 -6.49 -3.07
CA GLN A 91 -4.47 -6.89 -4.34
C GLN A 91 -3.49 -6.76 -5.52
N ALA A 92 -2.71 -5.68 -5.57
CA ALA A 92 -1.76 -5.43 -6.64
C ALA A 92 -0.52 -6.34 -6.57
N VAL A 93 -0.07 -6.74 -5.37
CA VAL A 93 0.93 -7.80 -5.21
C VAL A 93 0.38 -9.12 -5.74
N ARG A 94 -0.81 -9.54 -5.27
CA ARG A 94 -1.43 -10.82 -5.64
C ARG A 94 -1.61 -10.96 -7.16
N ASP A 95 -1.98 -9.87 -7.82
CA ASP A 95 -2.27 -9.87 -9.25
C ASP A 95 -1.02 -9.64 -10.13
N GLY A 96 0.18 -9.64 -9.54
CA GLY A 96 1.44 -9.46 -10.29
C GLY A 96 1.78 -8.01 -10.63
N ILE A 97 0.88 -7.06 -10.37
CA ILE A 97 0.99 -5.68 -10.84
C ILE A 97 2.20 -4.97 -10.23
N LEU A 98 2.45 -5.16 -8.92
CA LEU A 98 3.61 -4.53 -8.28
C LEU A 98 4.94 -5.17 -8.69
N TYR A 99 4.96 -6.48 -8.98
CA TYR A 99 6.14 -7.16 -9.53
C TYR A 99 6.50 -6.66 -10.94
N ASP A 100 5.50 -6.25 -11.73
CA ASP A 100 5.74 -5.63 -13.04
C ASP A 100 6.30 -4.20 -12.93
N LEU A 101 6.10 -3.51 -11.80
CA LEU A 101 6.34 -2.07 -11.66
C LEU A 101 7.55 -1.72 -10.80
N LEU A 102 7.90 -2.58 -9.86
CA LEU A 102 8.91 -2.33 -8.83
C LEU A 102 10.07 -3.29 -8.97
N THR A 103 11.26 -2.85 -8.56
CA THR A 103 12.39 -3.75 -8.36
C THR A 103 12.22 -4.56 -7.08
N ASP A 104 12.99 -5.64 -6.92
CA ASP A 104 12.97 -6.46 -5.71
C ASP A 104 13.31 -5.63 -4.45
N ASP A 105 14.28 -4.72 -4.54
CA ASP A 105 14.63 -3.83 -3.43
C ASP A 105 13.48 -2.86 -3.07
N GLU A 106 12.75 -2.36 -4.07
CA GLU A 106 11.59 -1.51 -3.86
C GLU A 106 10.42 -2.28 -3.23
N LEU A 107 10.24 -3.55 -3.59
CA LEU A 107 9.26 -4.45 -2.96
C LEU A 107 9.61 -4.73 -1.50
N VAL A 108 10.88 -4.98 -1.19
CA VAL A 108 11.36 -5.13 0.19
C VAL A 108 11.16 -3.83 0.98
N GLY A 109 11.42 -2.68 0.35
CA GLY A 109 11.17 -1.37 0.94
C GLY A 109 9.69 -1.16 1.27
N LEU A 110 8.79 -1.53 0.36
CA LEU A 110 7.35 -1.45 0.55
C LEU A 110 6.86 -2.40 1.66
N ASP A 111 7.32 -3.66 1.72
CA ASP A 111 6.95 -4.58 2.81
C ASP A 111 7.38 -4.04 4.18
N LYS A 112 8.60 -3.50 4.27
CA LYS A 112 9.08 -2.85 5.50
C LYS A 112 8.22 -1.65 5.88
N ALA A 113 7.81 -0.84 4.90
CA ALA A 113 6.94 0.32 5.11
C ALA A 113 5.57 -0.09 5.66
N MET A 114 4.94 -1.12 5.08
CA MET A 114 3.66 -1.63 5.59
C MET A 114 3.76 -2.17 7.02
N ARG A 115 4.94 -2.63 7.43
CA ARG A 115 5.16 -3.17 8.77
C ARG A 115 5.60 -2.11 9.78
N SER A 116 6.13 -0.95 9.36
CA SER A 116 6.68 0.02 10.30
C SER A 116 5.60 0.87 10.99
N CYS A 117 4.48 1.13 10.33
CA CYS A 117 3.34 1.88 10.87
C CYS A 117 2.21 0.93 11.25
N ASN A 118 2.40 0.14 12.31
CA ASN A 118 1.45 -0.89 12.74
C ASN A 118 0.92 -0.64 14.17
N PRO A 119 -0.24 -1.22 14.56
CA PRO A 119 -0.85 -0.97 15.87
C PRO A 119 0.04 -1.32 17.08
N PHE A 120 0.95 -2.29 16.96
CA PHE A 120 1.88 -2.62 18.06
C PHE A 120 2.93 -1.53 18.26
N ALA A 121 3.48 -0.97 17.18
CA ALA A 121 4.40 0.16 17.26
C ALA A 121 3.71 1.38 17.90
N GLU A 122 2.45 1.63 17.56
CA GLU A 122 1.63 2.67 18.19
C GLU A 122 1.43 2.42 19.69
N GLN A 123 1.10 1.18 20.09
CA GLN A 123 0.95 0.83 21.50
C GLN A 123 2.25 1.02 22.29
N GLU A 124 3.39 0.62 21.71
CA GLU A 124 4.71 0.81 22.32
C GLU A 124 5.02 2.30 22.52
N PHE A 125 4.71 3.14 21.53
CA PHE A 125 4.83 4.59 21.65
C PHE A 125 4.04 5.14 22.83
N PHE A 126 2.75 4.80 22.92
CA PHE A 126 1.88 5.32 23.96
C PHE A 126 2.23 4.78 25.35
N ALA A 127 2.76 3.56 25.43
CA ALA A 127 3.32 3.03 26.67
C ALA A 127 4.51 3.87 27.13
N LYS A 128 5.47 4.16 26.23
CA LYS A 128 6.62 5.03 26.53
C LYS A 128 6.20 6.45 26.89
N LEU A 129 5.22 7.00 26.17
CA LEU A 129 4.65 8.31 26.46
C LEU A 129 4.05 8.35 27.87
N THR A 130 3.32 7.32 28.27
CA THR A 130 2.70 7.21 29.60
C THR A 130 3.77 7.10 30.69
N GLN A 131 4.82 6.29 30.47
CA GLN A 131 5.97 6.18 31.38
C GLN A 131 6.66 7.54 31.56
N TRP A 132 6.83 8.30 30.47
CA TRP A 132 7.45 9.62 30.52
C TRP A 132 6.60 10.63 31.29
N LYS A 133 5.28 10.66 31.04
CA LYS A 133 4.33 11.49 31.80
C LYS A 133 4.30 11.13 33.29
N ALA A 134 4.50 9.85 33.62
CA ALA A 134 4.61 9.39 35.00
C ALA A 134 5.99 9.64 35.65
N GLY A 135 6.94 10.25 34.92
CA GLY A 135 8.31 10.50 35.40
C GLY A 135 9.19 9.25 35.53
N GLN A 136 8.77 8.11 34.96
CA GLN A 136 9.50 6.85 35.03
C GLN A 136 10.67 6.78 34.04
N ILE A 137 10.60 7.56 32.95
CA ILE A 137 11.69 7.74 31.99
C ILE A 137 11.95 9.23 31.79
N ASN A 138 13.18 9.59 31.42
CA ASN A 138 13.59 10.97 31.24
C ASN A 138 13.32 11.51 29.82
N ASN A 139 13.50 12.82 29.64
CA ASN A 139 13.28 13.48 28.34
C ASN A 139 14.18 12.92 27.24
N ALA A 140 15.42 12.51 27.55
CA ALA A 140 16.34 11.98 26.56
C ALA A 140 15.88 10.62 26.02
N GLU A 141 15.31 9.77 26.86
CA GLU A 141 14.71 8.50 26.43
C GLU A 141 13.47 8.73 25.59
N MET A 142 12.55 9.60 26.03
CA MET A 142 11.35 9.93 25.26
C MET A 142 11.71 10.55 23.89
N PHE A 143 12.73 11.40 23.84
CA PHE A 143 13.23 11.99 22.60
C PHE A 143 13.72 10.92 21.61
N LYS A 144 14.44 9.89 22.10
CA LYS A 144 14.85 8.75 21.25
C LYS A 144 13.65 7.98 20.70
N THR A 145 12.60 7.80 21.50
CA THR A 145 11.35 7.17 21.03
C THR A 145 10.70 7.97 19.90
N PHE A 146 10.62 9.30 20.03
CA PHE A 146 10.12 10.17 18.96
C PHE A 146 10.97 10.10 17.69
N GLU A 147 12.30 10.14 17.82
CA GLU A 147 13.21 10.05 16.66
C GLU A 147 13.11 8.69 15.96
N PHE A 148 12.98 7.59 16.71
CA PHE A 148 12.78 6.26 16.13
C PHE A 148 11.48 6.19 15.32
N HIS A 149 10.38 6.71 15.85
CA HIS A 149 9.11 6.72 15.11
C HIS A 149 9.12 7.68 13.93
N LYS A 150 9.70 8.87 14.09
CA LYS A 150 9.92 9.78 12.97
C LYS A 150 10.69 9.10 11.85
N PHE A 151 11.76 8.37 12.18
CA PHE A 151 12.54 7.60 11.22
C PHE A 151 11.69 6.53 10.52
N GLY A 152 10.92 5.75 11.27
CA GLY A 152 10.03 4.73 10.74
C GLY A 152 8.97 5.28 9.77
N VAL A 153 8.29 6.36 10.17
CA VAL A 153 7.27 7.04 9.34
C VAL A 153 7.92 7.68 8.12
N THR A 154 9.07 8.36 8.27
CA THR A 154 9.78 8.97 7.13
C THR A 154 10.20 7.93 6.10
N THR A 155 10.73 6.80 6.56
CA THR A 155 11.17 5.71 5.68
C THR A 155 9.99 5.07 4.97
N SER A 156 8.88 4.83 5.69
CA SER A 156 7.64 4.33 5.11
C SER A 156 7.07 5.28 4.05
N LYS A 157 7.03 6.58 4.36
CA LYS A 157 6.58 7.62 3.42
C LYS A 157 7.39 7.58 2.13
N LYS A 158 8.72 7.53 2.21
CA LYS A 158 9.61 7.45 1.04
C LYS A 158 9.34 6.22 0.17
N ALA A 159 9.11 5.06 0.80
CA ALA A 159 8.77 3.86 0.05
C ALA A 159 7.45 4.04 -0.72
N ILE A 160 6.43 4.61 -0.09
CA ILE A 160 5.12 4.92 -0.73
C ILE A 160 5.30 5.92 -1.89
N GLU A 161 6.10 6.97 -1.70
CA GLU A 161 6.41 7.96 -2.75
C GLU A 161 7.07 7.30 -3.96
N THR A 162 8.02 6.38 -3.74
CA THR A 162 8.64 5.58 -4.81
C THR A 162 7.59 4.80 -5.59
N VAL A 163 6.68 4.10 -4.91
CA VAL A 163 5.61 3.33 -5.59
C VAL A 163 4.70 4.25 -6.41
N ILE A 164 4.32 5.40 -5.86
CA ILE A 164 3.51 6.40 -6.59
C ILE A 164 4.24 6.84 -7.88
N SER A 165 5.54 7.13 -7.78
CA SER A 165 6.35 7.55 -8.92
C SER A 165 6.42 6.47 -10.02
N ARG A 166 6.58 5.20 -9.64
CA ARG A 166 6.64 4.06 -10.56
C ARG A 166 5.32 3.84 -11.29
N ILE A 167 4.22 3.94 -10.55
CA ILE A 167 2.88 3.88 -11.14
C ILE A 167 2.62 5.06 -12.09
N ALA A 168 3.18 6.25 -11.82
CA ALA A 168 3.03 7.42 -12.68
C ALA A 168 3.82 7.27 -13.99
N ALA A 169 5.01 6.65 -13.94
CA ALA A 169 5.89 6.40 -15.07
C ALA A 169 5.39 5.29 -16.01
N ALA A 170 4.62 4.33 -15.51
CA ALA A 170 4.09 3.20 -16.29
C ALA A 170 2.86 3.54 -17.18
N LYS A 171 2.69 4.80 -17.57
CA LYS A 171 1.65 5.26 -18.50
C LYS A 171 2.13 5.13 -19.94
#